data_AF-A0A164PHW4-F1
#
_entry.id   AF-A0A164PHW4-F1
#
_cell.length_a   1.000
_cell.length_b   1.000
_cell.length_c   1.000
_cell.angle_alpha   90.00
_cell.angle_beta   90.00
_cell.angle_gamma   90.00
#
_symmetry.space_group_name_H-M   'P 1'
#
loop_
_entity.id
_entity.type
_entity.pdbx_description
1 polymer ?
#
loop_
_entity_poly.entity_id
_entity_poly.type
_entity_poly.pdbx_seq_one_letter_code
_entity_poly.pdbx_strand_id
1 'polypeptide(L)'
;MSKICIVMLCLVGLAMAAPQSAPQPRALQLDPVCLLSPIADPTQNCNNFSVRWYFDAVDGDCEDFVYSGCGGSENVFESEFACEVRCENVHDRMNSFESAESAESDEFLRGK
;
A
#
# COMPACT_ATOMS: atom_id res chain seq x y z
N MET A 1 30.26 47.13 -31.50
CA MET A 1 29.07 47.84 -30.98
C MET A 1 27.88 47.17 -31.67
N SER A 2 26.98 46.42 -31.07
CA SER A 2 26.54 46.34 -29.69
C SER A 2 26.19 44.89 -29.36
N LYS A 3 26.74 44.39 -28.26
CA LYS A 3 26.13 43.33 -27.45
C LYS A 3 24.84 43.91 -26.84
N ILE A 4 23.88 43.06 -26.48
CA ILE A 4 22.74 43.33 -25.58
C ILE A 4 21.47 43.89 -26.27
N CYS A 5 20.62 42.96 -26.70
CA CYS A 5 19.20 42.89 -26.33
C CYS A 5 18.85 41.40 -26.28
N ILE A 6 19.28 40.72 -25.21
CA ILE A 6 18.33 40.06 -24.29
C ILE A 6 17.41 39.15 -25.13
N VAL A 7 17.89 37.96 -25.49
CA VAL A 7 17.52 36.79 -24.69
C VAL A 7 16.01 36.78 -24.46
N MET A 8 15.23 36.67 -25.54
CA MET A 8 13.86 36.13 -25.47
C MET A 8 13.99 34.62 -25.25
N LEU A 9 14.43 34.28 -24.03
CA LEU A 9 14.21 33.00 -23.38
C LEU A 9 12.70 32.83 -23.18
N CYS A 10 11.98 32.49 -24.24
CA CYS A 10 10.84 31.60 -24.07
C CYS A 10 11.38 30.18 -24.11
N LEU A 11 12.03 29.82 -23.00
CA LEU A 11 12.09 28.47 -22.47
C LEU A 11 10.64 27.97 -22.24
N VAL A 12 9.84 27.82 -23.30
CA VAL A 12 8.66 26.97 -23.21
C VAL A 12 9.23 25.57 -23.28
N GLY A 13 9.41 25.03 -22.07
CA GLY A 13 10.21 23.87 -21.80
C GLY A 13 9.92 22.74 -22.77
N LEU A 14 10.99 22.04 -23.12
CA LEU A 14 10.92 20.60 -23.29
C LEU A 14 10.21 20.05 -22.04
N ALA A 15 8.89 19.91 -22.12
CA ALA A 15 8.18 18.99 -21.27
C ALA A 15 8.68 17.61 -21.70
N MET A 16 9.81 17.22 -21.12
CA MET A 16 10.19 15.83 -21.00
C MET A 16 9.02 15.23 -20.21
N ALA A 17 8.02 14.71 -20.93
CA ALA A 17 7.06 13.80 -20.32
C ALA A 17 7.94 12.73 -19.67
N ALA A 18 7.90 12.67 -18.34
CA ALA A 18 8.59 11.65 -17.58
C ALA A 18 8.29 10.28 -18.21
N PRO A 19 9.24 9.33 -18.22
CA PRO A 19 8.93 7.99 -18.64
C PRO A 19 7.76 7.52 -17.79
N GLN A 20 6.60 7.34 -18.43
CA GLN A 20 5.47 6.67 -17.82
C GLN A 20 6.04 5.32 -17.36
N SER A 21 6.04 5.14 -16.04
CA SER A 21 6.59 3.99 -15.35
C SER A 21 6.21 2.72 -16.11
N ALA A 22 7.23 1.94 -16.49
CA ALA A 22 7.02 0.67 -17.17
C ALA A 22 5.95 -0.16 -16.43
N PRO A 23 5.05 -0.85 -17.15
CA PRO A 23 4.11 -1.75 -16.51
C PRO A 23 4.93 -2.81 -15.74
N GLN A 24 4.84 -2.77 -14.42
CA GLN A 24 5.57 -3.72 -13.58
C GLN A 24 5.07 -5.15 -13.89
N PRO A 25 5.96 -6.15 -13.91
CA PRO A 25 5.56 -7.53 -14.13
C PRO A 25 4.59 -7.95 -13.02
N ARG A 26 3.45 -8.53 -13.41
CA ARG A 26 2.31 -8.96 -12.57
C ARG A 26 2.63 -9.98 -11.45
N ALA A 27 3.91 -10.24 -11.16
CA ALA A 27 4.32 -11.36 -10.33
C ALA A 27 4.26 -11.12 -8.82
N LEU A 28 4.09 -9.89 -8.33
CA LEU A 28 3.90 -9.60 -6.90
C LEU A 28 3.03 -8.34 -6.71
N GLN A 29 1.80 -8.36 -7.24
CA GLN A 29 0.88 -7.22 -7.16
C GLN A 29 0.25 -7.10 -5.74
N LEU A 30 1.07 -7.14 -4.70
CA LEU A 30 0.64 -6.85 -3.33
C LEU A 30 0.65 -5.33 -3.19
N ASP A 31 -0.46 -4.75 -2.80
CA ASP A 31 -0.52 -3.32 -2.56
C ASP A 31 0.17 -2.99 -1.23
N PRO A 32 1.27 -2.22 -1.22
CA PRO A 32 2.03 -1.94 -0.01
C PRO A 32 1.21 -1.19 1.05
N VAL A 33 0.12 -0.51 0.65
CA VAL A 33 -0.82 0.13 1.58
C VAL A 33 -1.38 -0.89 2.58
N CYS A 34 -1.74 -2.09 2.11
CA CYS A 34 -2.32 -3.15 2.94
C CYS A 34 -1.32 -3.74 3.96
N LEU A 35 -0.03 -3.39 3.86
CA LEU A 35 1.00 -3.82 4.80
C LEU A 35 1.38 -2.72 5.80
N LEU A 36 0.80 -1.52 5.68
CA LEU A 36 1.07 -0.43 6.61
C LEU A 36 0.29 -0.66 7.90
N SER A 37 0.91 -0.36 9.04
CA SER A 37 0.15 -0.30 10.30
C SER A 37 -0.94 0.77 10.20
N PRO A 38 -2.15 0.53 10.71
CA PRO A 38 -3.16 1.56 10.87
C PRO A 38 -2.70 2.47 12.00
N ILE A 39 -1.89 3.49 11.72
CA ILE A 39 -1.31 4.31 12.81
C ILE A 39 -2.40 5.15 13.47
N ALA A 40 -3.06 4.58 14.49
CA ALA A 40 -3.72 5.31 15.55
C ALA A 40 -2.68 5.54 16.65
N ASP A 41 -1.97 6.67 16.60
CA ASP A 41 -1.11 7.05 17.72
C ASP A 41 -2.00 7.27 18.95
N PRO A 42 -1.89 6.44 20.01
CA PRO A 42 -2.76 6.54 21.18
C PRO A 42 -2.55 7.84 21.97
N THR A 43 -1.43 8.54 21.73
CA THR A 43 -1.16 9.85 22.32
C THR A 43 -1.75 11.00 21.49
N GLN A 44 -2.14 10.73 20.23
CA GLN A 44 -2.70 11.70 19.32
C GLN A 44 -4.23 11.67 19.34
N ASN A 45 -4.81 12.64 20.05
CA ASN A 45 -6.25 12.80 20.15
C ASN A 45 -6.72 14.06 19.40
N CYS A 46 -7.41 13.87 18.27
CA CYS A 46 -7.94 14.96 17.45
C CYS A 46 -9.42 15.28 17.68
N ASN A 47 -10.07 14.64 18.66
CA ASN A 47 -11.46 14.88 19.04
C ASN A 47 -12.49 14.73 17.91
N ASN A 48 -12.17 13.98 16.84
CA ASN A 48 -13.08 13.68 15.75
C ASN A 48 -13.15 12.17 15.54
N PHE A 49 -13.76 11.51 16.51
CA PHE A 49 -13.82 10.06 16.56
C PHE A 49 -14.77 9.51 15.51
N SER A 50 -14.29 8.56 14.71
CA SER A 50 -15.10 7.82 13.76
C SER A 50 -14.63 6.38 13.67
N VAL A 51 -15.54 5.46 13.35
CA VAL A 51 -15.17 4.09 13.00
C VAL A 51 -14.56 4.12 11.59
N ARG A 52 -13.41 3.48 11.44
CA ARG A 52 -12.70 3.29 10.18
C ARG A 52 -12.28 1.84 10.05
N TRP A 53 -11.84 1.47 8.86
CA TRP A 53 -11.42 0.11 8.53
C TRP A 53 -9.94 0.09 8.18
N TYR A 54 -9.25 -0.99 8.50
CA TYR A 54 -7.88 -1.24 8.04
C TYR A 54 -7.72 -2.70 7.68
N PHE A 55 -6.76 -3.01 6.81
CA PHE A 55 -6.43 -4.38 6.50
C PHE A 55 -5.43 -4.93 7.52
N ASP A 56 -5.82 -5.98 8.24
CA ASP A 56 -4.90 -6.77 9.07
C ASP A 56 -4.25 -7.84 8.18
N ALA A 57 -2.96 -7.71 7.92
CA ALA A 57 -2.23 -8.67 7.10
C ALA A 57 -1.89 -9.98 7.83
N VAL A 58 -2.04 -10.04 9.16
CA VAL A 58 -1.85 -11.26 9.96
C VAL A 58 -3.07 -12.14 9.84
N ASP A 59 -4.25 -11.57 10.08
CA ASP A 59 -5.52 -12.29 9.95
C ASP A 59 -5.99 -12.36 8.48
N GLY A 60 -5.48 -11.45 7.66
CA GLY A 60 -5.77 -11.34 6.23
C GLY A 60 -7.18 -10.82 5.95
N ASP A 61 -7.70 -9.97 6.82
CA ASP A 61 -9.06 -9.46 6.75
C ASP A 61 -9.12 -7.96 7.10
N CYS A 62 -10.23 -7.31 6.75
CA CYS A 62 -10.47 -5.91 7.06
C CYS A 62 -11.17 -5.76 8.41
N GLU A 63 -10.49 -5.14 9.38
CA GLU A 63 -11.03 -4.92 10.72
C GLU A 63 -11.39 -3.46 10.97
N ASP A 64 -12.39 -3.23 11.84
CA ASP A 64 -12.78 -1.89 12.26
C ASP A 64 -12.01 -1.40 13.49
N PHE A 65 -11.78 -0.08 13.55
CA PHE A 65 -11.16 0.55 14.70
C PHE A 65 -11.66 1.99 14.90
N VAL A 66 -11.48 2.50 16.12
CA VAL A 66 -11.80 3.90 16.45
C VAL A 66 -10.64 4.80 16.04
N TYR A 67 -10.86 5.57 14.96
CA TYR A 67 -9.92 6.58 14.49
C TYR A 67 -10.16 7.93 15.19
N SER A 68 -9.11 8.55 15.73
CA SER A 68 -9.21 9.81 16.48
C SER A 68 -9.47 11.05 15.61
N GLY A 69 -9.41 10.89 14.28
CA GLY A 69 -9.74 11.92 13.30
C GLY A 69 -8.56 12.64 12.65
N CYS A 70 -7.33 12.28 13.02
CA CYS A 70 -6.11 12.76 12.37
C CYS A 70 -4.99 11.72 12.51
N GLY A 71 -3.89 11.92 11.78
CA GLY A 71 -2.84 10.90 11.68
C GLY A 71 -3.31 9.74 10.81
N GLY A 72 -2.81 8.53 11.07
CA GLY A 72 -3.11 7.37 10.23
C GLY A 72 -2.12 7.17 9.10
N SER A 73 -2.18 5.96 8.54
CA SER A 73 -1.50 5.60 7.30
C SER A 73 -2.54 5.53 6.16
N GLU A 74 -2.11 5.17 4.96
CA GLU A 74 -3.02 4.91 3.86
C GLU A 74 -3.87 3.64 4.09
N ASN A 75 -3.52 2.80 5.08
CA ASN A 75 -4.31 1.63 5.51
C ASN A 75 -5.46 2.04 6.46
N VAL A 76 -6.18 3.10 6.11
CA VAL A 76 -7.33 3.60 6.88
C VAL A 76 -8.43 3.99 5.89
N PHE A 77 -9.49 3.18 5.85
CA PHE A 77 -10.59 3.26 4.90
C PHE A 77 -11.89 3.71 5.58
N GLU A 78 -12.78 4.31 4.80
CA GLU A 78 -14.09 4.78 5.30
C GLU A 78 -15.12 3.64 5.42
N SER A 79 -14.90 2.51 4.74
CA SER A 79 -15.81 1.37 4.74
C SER A 79 -15.04 0.06 4.54
N GLU A 80 -15.61 -1.03 5.06
CA GLU A 80 -15.14 -2.42 4.88
C GLU A 80 -14.90 -2.74 3.40
N PHE A 81 -15.92 -2.51 2.56
CA PHE A 81 -15.83 -2.76 1.11
C PHE A 81 -14.66 -2.04 0.43
N ALA A 82 -14.35 -0.80 0.85
CA ALA A 82 -13.22 -0.06 0.26
C ALA A 82 -11.86 -0.66 0.68
N CYS A 83 -11.78 -1.23 1.89
CA CYS A 83 -10.62 -1.97 2.36
C CYS A 83 -10.49 -3.31 1.60
N GLU A 84 -11.57 -4.09 1.52
CA GLU A 84 -11.60 -5.39 0.84
C GLU A 84 -11.19 -5.27 -0.62
N VAL A 85 -11.81 -4.36 -1.38
CA VAL A 85 -11.50 -4.16 -2.80
C VAL A 85 -10.03 -3.79 -3.03
N ARG A 86 -9.39 -3.12 -2.07
CA ARG A 86 -7.98 -2.73 -2.16
C ARG A 86 -7.05 -3.87 -1.77
N CYS A 87 -7.41 -4.68 -0.78
CA CYS A 87 -6.53 -5.62 -0.10
C CYS A 87 -6.90 -7.11 -0.23
N GLU A 88 -7.99 -7.45 -0.94
CA GLU A 88 -8.49 -8.82 -1.17
C GLU A 88 -7.39 -9.79 -1.62
N ASN A 89 -6.46 -9.32 -2.47
CA ASN A 89 -5.43 -10.15 -3.07
C ASN A 89 -4.22 -10.40 -2.14
N VAL A 90 -4.24 -9.86 -0.92
CA VAL A 90 -3.12 -9.97 0.03
C VAL A 90 -3.18 -11.30 0.79
N HIS A 91 -4.35 -11.67 1.30
CA HIS A 91 -4.57 -12.94 2.00
C HIS A 91 -4.25 -14.14 1.08
N ASP A 92 -4.77 -14.12 -0.15
CA ASP A 92 -4.55 -15.19 -1.14
C ASP A 92 -3.06 -15.45 -1.44
N ARG A 93 -2.24 -14.40 -1.39
CA ARG A 93 -0.81 -14.49 -1.69
C ARG A 93 0.01 -14.93 -0.49
N MET A 94 -0.34 -14.50 0.72
CA MET A 94 0.34 -14.91 1.95
C MET A 94 0.05 -16.39 2.26
N ASN A 95 -1.19 -16.83 2.06
CA ASN A 95 -1.61 -18.23 2.23
C ASN A 95 -1.00 -19.17 1.16
N SER A 96 -0.66 -18.65 -0.03
CA SER A 96 0.01 -19.39 -1.09
C SER A 96 1.49 -19.71 -0.82
N PHE A 97 2.12 -18.98 0.11
CA PHE A 97 3.50 -19.25 0.54
C PHE A 97 3.54 -20.29 1.67
N GLU A 98 2.58 -20.24 2.60
CA GLU A 98 2.37 -21.26 3.64
C GLU A 98 2.06 -22.65 3.06
N SER A 99 1.37 -22.70 1.93
CA SER A 99 1.08 -23.94 1.21
C SER A 99 2.31 -24.60 0.58
N ALA A 100 3.36 -23.83 0.29
CA ALA A 100 4.61 -24.36 -0.26
C ALA A 100 5.53 -24.90 0.85
N GLU A 101 5.50 -24.30 2.04
CA GLU A 101 6.30 -24.74 3.19
C GLU A 101 5.71 -25.99 3.87
N SER A 102 4.39 -26.19 3.86
CA SER A 102 3.75 -27.36 4.49
C SER A 102 4.01 -28.69 3.76
N ALA A 103 4.39 -28.66 2.49
CA ALA A 103 4.68 -29.86 1.70
C ALA A 103 6.08 -30.45 2.00
N GLU A 104 7.01 -29.65 2.53
CA GLU A 104 8.40 -30.08 2.74
C GLU A 104 8.63 -30.73 4.12
N SER A 105 7.80 -30.41 5.12
CA SER A 105 7.88 -31.02 6.46
C SER A 105 7.33 -32.45 6.54
N ASP A 106 6.53 -32.90 5.58
CA ASP A 106 5.94 -34.24 5.55
C ASP A 106 6.88 -35.31 4.94
N GLU A 107 7.87 -34.91 4.12
CA GLU A 107 8.85 -35.84 3.57
C GLU A 107 9.88 -36.30 4.63
N PHE A 108 10.16 -35.46 5.63
CA PHE A 108 11.09 -35.80 6.72
C PHE A 108 10.52 -36.81 7.73
N LEU A 109 9.19 -36.94 7.84
CA LEU A 109 8.54 -37.93 8.71
C LEU A 109 8.22 -39.26 8.00
N ARG A 110 8.37 -39.34 6.67
CA ARG A 110 8.33 -40.60 5.90
C ARG A 110 9.74 -40.99 5.50
N GLY A 111 10.50 -41.49 6.46
CA GLY A 111 11.91 -41.83 6.35
C GLY A 111 12.37 -42.42 5.00
N LYS A 112 13.43 -41.81 4.48
CA LYS A 112 14.50 -42.47 3.72
C LYS A 112 15.84 -41.89 4.12
#